data_AF-A0A3S4U2R5-F1
#
_entry.id   AF-A0A3S4U2R5-F1
#
_cell.length_a   1.000
_cell.length_b   1.000
_cell.length_c   1.000
_cell.angle_alpha   90.00
_cell.angle_beta   90.00
_cell.angle_gamma   90.00
#
_symmetry.space_group_name_H-M   'P 1'
#
loop_
_entity.id
_entity.type
_entity.pdbx_description
1 polymer ?
#
loop_
_entity_poly.entity_id
_entity_poly.type
_entity_poly.pdbx_seq_one_letter_code
_entity_poly.pdbx_strand_id
1 'polypeptide(L)'
;MTDLVLLDLKELNDQVHQNLIGVPNKRTLEFAKYLQKRNQRTWIRYVVVPGYTDNDHDVHLLGQFIEGMENIEKVELLPYHRLGAHKWKTLGFDYELEDVMPPTRESLEHIKSILEGYGHTVKF
;
A
#
# COMPACT_ATOMS: atom_id res chain seq x y z
N MET A 1 -24.71 -6.57 -2.60
CA MET A 1 -23.95 -7.05 -1.44
C MET A 1 -22.54 -7.35 -1.96
N THR A 2 -21.48 -7.01 -1.22
CA THR A 2 -20.09 -7.24 -1.66
C THR A 2 -19.43 -8.18 -0.67
N ASP A 3 -18.89 -9.29 -1.14
CA ASP A 3 -18.37 -10.34 -0.27
C ASP A 3 -16.96 -10.03 0.27
N LEU A 4 -16.14 -9.31 -0.51
CA LEU A 4 -14.77 -8.95 -0.18
C LEU A 4 -14.44 -7.57 -0.78
N VAL A 5 -13.77 -6.73 0.00
CA VAL A 5 -13.17 -5.47 -0.49
C VAL A 5 -11.67 -5.63 -0.58
N LEU A 6 -11.09 -5.30 -1.74
CA LEU A 6 -9.65 -5.16 -1.91
C LEU A 6 -9.32 -3.66 -1.81
N LEU A 7 -8.75 -3.24 -0.69
CA LEU A 7 -8.47 -1.84 -0.43
C LEU A 7 -6.97 -1.54 -0.58
N ASP A 8 -6.65 -0.63 -1.48
CA ASP A 8 -5.33 -0.05 -1.58
C ASP A 8 -5.12 1.00 -0.47
N LEU A 9 -4.17 0.74 0.44
CA LEU A 9 -3.57 1.78 1.27
C LEU A 9 -2.20 2.07 0.67
N LYS A 10 -2.01 3.26 0.12
CA LYS A 10 -0.83 3.53 -0.72
C LYS A 10 0.33 4.11 0.07
N GLU A 11 0.03 5.00 1.01
CA GLU A 11 1.01 5.66 1.87
C GLU A 11 0.28 6.37 3.03
N LEU A 12 0.74 6.19 4.27
CA LEU A 12 0.13 6.80 5.46
C LEU A 12 0.74 8.17 5.76
N ASN A 13 1.98 8.39 5.35
CA ASN A 13 2.57 9.70 5.36
C ASN A 13 1.90 10.58 4.30
N ASP A 14 0.99 11.47 4.74
CA ASP A 14 0.15 12.24 3.82
C ASP A 14 0.97 13.14 2.88
N GLN A 15 2.17 13.57 3.29
CA GLN A 15 3.05 14.36 2.42
C GLN A 15 3.64 13.50 1.29
N VAL A 16 4.09 12.29 1.60
CA VAL A 16 4.57 11.33 0.57
C VAL A 16 3.41 10.88 -0.30
N HIS A 17 2.23 10.62 0.28
CA HIS A 17 1.02 10.27 -0.47
C HIS A 17 0.61 11.38 -1.44
N GLN A 18 0.61 12.64 -1.03
CA GLN A 18 0.32 13.77 -1.91
C GLN A 18 1.34 13.89 -3.05
N ASN A 19 2.63 13.65 -2.77
CA ASN A 19 3.67 13.69 -3.80
C ASN A 19 3.54 12.53 -4.80
N LEU A 20 3.26 11.32 -4.33
CA LEU A 20 3.20 10.11 -5.17
C LEU A 20 1.85 9.94 -5.89
N ILE A 21 0.74 10.31 -5.25
CA ILE A 21 -0.64 10.05 -5.71
C ILE A 21 -1.35 11.33 -6.17
N GLY A 22 -0.89 12.51 -5.74
CA GLY A 22 -1.46 13.81 -6.11
C GLY A 22 -2.63 14.27 -5.25
N VAL A 23 -3.03 13.52 -4.20
CA VAL A 23 -4.15 13.87 -3.30
C VAL A 23 -3.87 13.44 -1.86
N PRO A 24 -4.54 14.03 -0.85
CA PRO A 24 -4.45 13.57 0.54
C PRO A 24 -5.06 12.18 0.75
N ASN A 25 -4.50 11.40 1.69
CA ASN A 25 -4.92 10.03 2.01
C ASN A 25 -6.15 9.96 2.93
N LYS A 26 -6.55 11.08 3.56
CA LYS A 26 -7.63 11.16 4.57
C LYS A 26 -8.90 10.40 4.19
N ARG A 27 -9.38 10.54 2.95
CA ARG A 27 -10.63 9.87 2.52
C ARG A 27 -10.49 8.35 2.49
N THR A 28 -9.33 7.85 2.05
CA THR A 28 -9.04 6.42 2.01
C THR A 28 -8.94 5.85 3.44
N LEU A 29 -8.32 6.58 4.37
CA LEU A 29 -8.22 6.16 5.76
C LEU A 29 -9.58 6.15 6.47
N GLU A 30 -10.42 7.15 6.23
CA GLU A 30 -11.80 7.14 6.74
C GLU A 30 -12.64 6.01 6.14
N PHE A 31 -12.38 5.65 4.88
CA PHE A 31 -13.02 4.48 4.26
C PHE A 31 -12.57 3.17 4.90
N ALA A 32 -11.27 3.00 5.21
CA ALA A 32 -10.77 1.83 5.93
C ALA A 32 -11.45 1.67 7.31
N LYS A 33 -11.54 2.77 8.09
CA LYS A 33 -12.26 2.79 9.37
C LYS A 33 -13.74 2.43 9.21
N TYR A 34 -14.37 2.92 8.14
CA TYR A 34 -15.77 2.60 7.83
C TYR A 34 -15.97 1.12 7.51
N LEU A 35 -15.06 0.49 6.75
CA LEU A 35 -15.10 -0.96 6.49
C LEU A 35 -14.98 -1.74 7.80
N GLN A 36 -14.07 -1.34 8.68
CA GLN A 36 -13.94 -1.98 9.99
C GLN A 36 -15.19 -1.81 10.86
N LYS A 37 -15.77 -0.61 10.94
CA LYS A 37 -17.03 -0.39 11.68
C LYS A 37 -18.17 -1.30 11.21
N ARG A 38 -18.16 -1.70 9.94
CA ARG A 38 -19.15 -2.61 9.33
C ARG A 38 -18.76 -4.08 9.40
N ASN A 39 -17.58 -4.40 9.94
CA ASN A 39 -16.95 -5.71 9.86
C ASN A 39 -16.97 -6.28 8.43
N GLN A 40 -16.71 -5.41 7.43
CA GLN A 40 -16.66 -5.83 6.03
C GLN A 40 -15.33 -6.52 5.78
N ARG A 41 -15.39 -7.80 5.39
CA ARG A 41 -14.22 -8.59 4.99
C ARG A 41 -13.38 -7.83 3.97
N THR A 42 -12.10 -7.62 4.30
CA THR A 42 -11.19 -6.76 3.53
C THR A 42 -9.81 -7.38 3.39
N TRP A 43 -9.17 -7.21 2.23
CA TRP A 43 -7.73 -7.37 2.07
C TRP A 43 -7.10 -6.01 1.84
N ILE A 44 -6.02 -5.73 2.55
CA ILE A 44 -5.21 -4.54 2.29
C ILE A 44 -4.22 -4.87 1.20
N ARG A 45 -4.07 -3.98 0.22
CA ARG A 45 -3.06 -4.06 -0.83
C ARG A 45 -2.09 -2.89 -0.65
N TYR A 46 -0.82 -3.20 -0.56
CA TYR A 46 0.25 -2.23 -0.34
C TYR A 46 1.29 -2.36 -1.45
N VAL A 47 1.39 -1.35 -2.31
CA VAL A 47 2.38 -1.36 -3.40
C VAL A 47 3.71 -0.88 -2.84
N VAL A 48 4.74 -1.73 -2.93
CA VAL A 48 6.09 -1.43 -2.46
C VAL A 48 6.87 -0.81 -3.62
N VAL A 49 7.14 0.49 -3.52
CA VAL A 49 7.85 1.30 -4.50
C VAL A 49 9.14 1.80 -3.83
N PRO A 50 10.32 1.35 -4.28
CA PRO A 50 11.58 1.76 -3.67
C PRO A 50 11.80 3.27 -3.65
N GLY A 51 12.15 3.80 -2.48
CA GLY A 51 12.34 5.23 -2.21
C GLY A 51 11.05 5.99 -1.88
N TYR A 52 9.88 5.34 -1.90
CA TYR A 52 8.60 5.99 -1.64
C TYR A 52 7.81 5.30 -0.52
N THR A 53 7.62 3.99 -0.61
CA THR A 53 6.73 3.22 0.29
C THR A 53 7.44 2.04 0.95
N ASP A 54 8.77 1.99 0.89
CA ASP A 54 9.60 0.87 1.36
C ASP A 54 10.43 1.19 2.61
N ASN A 55 10.33 2.41 3.14
CA ASN A 55 11.05 2.78 4.35
C ASN A 55 10.32 2.32 5.62
N ASP A 56 11.09 1.94 6.64
CA ASP A 56 10.56 1.37 7.89
C ASP A 56 9.55 2.29 8.59
N HIS A 57 9.77 3.61 8.57
CA HIS A 57 8.88 4.55 9.23
C HIS A 57 7.46 4.48 8.67
N ASP A 58 7.32 4.57 7.35
CA ASP A 58 6.03 4.55 6.67
C ASP A 58 5.36 3.17 6.74
N VAL A 59 6.14 2.09 6.71
CA VAL A 59 5.64 0.71 6.92
C VAL A 59 5.12 0.52 8.36
N HIS A 60 5.80 1.07 9.36
CA HIS A 60 5.31 1.06 10.74
C HIS A 60 4.03 1.89 10.90
N LEU A 61 3.91 3.04 10.22
CA LEU A 61 2.66 3.81 10.20
C LEU A 61 1.51 3.01 9.61
N LEU A 62 1.75 2.22 8.54
CA LEU A 62 0.76 1.28 8.02
C LEU A 62 0.36 0.27 9.09
N GLY A 63 1.33 -0.44 9.65
CA GLY A 63 1.09 -1.47 10.67
C GLY A 63 0.27 -0.95 11.85
N GLN A 64 0.67 0.19 12.42
CA GLN A 64 -0.05 0.86 13.51
C GLN A 64 -1.47 1.27 13.14
N PHE A 65 -1.70 1.71 11.89
CA PHE A 65 -3.02 2.12 11.45
C PHE A 65 -3.99 0.94 11.35
N ILE A 66 -3.53 -0.21 10.87
CA ILE A 66 -4.37 -1.41 10.68
C ILE A 66 -4.42 -2.32 11.90
N GLU A 67 -3.56 -2.10 12.90
CA GLU A 67 -3.51 -2.87 14.14
C GLU A 67 -4.91 -2.94 14.81
N GLY A 68 -5.33 -4.15 15.16
CA GLY A 68 -6.63 -4.41 15.79
C GLY A 68 -7.84 -4.34 14.84
N MET A 69 -7.65 -4.11 13.54
CA MET A 69 -8.75 -4.20 12.56
C MET A 69 -9.06 -5.66 12.22
N GLU A 70 -9.98 -6.27 12.99
CA GLU A 70 -10.38 -7.69 12.86
C GLU A 70 -11.01 -8.07 11.50
N ASN A 71 -11.52 -7.11 10.74
CA ASN A 71 -12.12 -7.37 9.42
C ASN A 71 -11.08 -7.59 8.30
N ILE A 72 -9.80 -7.33 8.56
CA ILE A 72 -8.71 -7.49 7.61
C ILE A 72 -8.21 -8.94 7.65
N GLU A 73 -8.43 -9.70 6.59
CA GLU A 73 -7.96 -11.10 6.54
C GLU A 73 -6.47 -11.23 6.23
N LYS A 74 -5.93 -10.32 5.42
CA LYS A 74 -4.51 -10.29 5.06
C LYS A 74 -4.08 -8.95 4.47
N VAL A 75 -2.78 -8.74 4.47
CA VAL A 75 -2.09 -7.70 3.68
C VAL A 75 -1.38 -8.38 2.51
N GLU A 76 -1.59 -7.86 1.31
CA GLU A 76 -0.86 -8.24 0.10
C GLU A 76 0.15 -7.15 -0.24
N LEU A 77 1.45 -7.47 -0.16
CA LEU A 77 2.48 -6.60 -0.72
C LEU A 77 2.56 -6.83 -2.22
N LEU A 78 2.59 -5.73 -2.97
CA LEU A 78 2.66 -5.76 -4.42
C LEU A 78 3.97 -5.09 -4.84
N PRO A 79 4.95 -5.86 -5.33
CA PRO A 79 6.19 -5.26 -5.80
C PRO A 79 5.93 -4.35 -6.99
N TYR A 80 6.45 -3.13 -6.94
CA TYR A 80 6.40 -2.22 -8.06
C TYR A 80 6.99 -2.85 -9.33
N HIS A 81 6.35 -2.57 -10.46
CA HIS A 81 6.83 -2.95 -11.78
C HIS A 81 6.61 -1.81 -12.78
N ARG A 82 7.46 -1.71 -13.81
CA ARG A 82 7.35 -0.68 -14.86
C ARG A 82 6.30 -0.98 -15.94
N LEU A 83 5.45 -2.00 -15.74
CA LEU A 83 4.38 -2.31 -16.70
C LEU A 83 3.45 -1.10 -16.85
N GLY A 84 3.29 -0.64 -18.09
CA GLY A 84 2.47 0.52 -18.41
C GLY A 84 3.24 1.82 -18.64
N ALA A 85 4.56 1.87 -18.38
CA ALA A 85 5.39 3.05 -18.69
C ALA A 85 5.27 3.49 -20.17
N HIS A 86 5.15 2.53 -21.10
CA HIS A 86 4.92 2.83 -22.51
C HIS A 86 3.64 3.64 -22.78
N LYS A 87 2.60 3.51 -21.94
CA LYS A 87 1.34 4.26 -22.10
C LYS A 87 1.54 5.76 -21.85
N TRP A 88 2.41 6.13 -20.90
CA TRP A 88 2.76 7.52 -20.62
C TRP A 88 3.44 8.14 -21.83
N LYS A 89 4.45 7.45 -22.37
CA LYS A 89 5.15 7.87 -23.59
C LYS A 89 4.20 8.02 -24.79
N THR A 90 3.26 7.09 -24.97
CA THR A 90 2.26 7.18 -26.06
C THR A 90 1.34 8.39 -25.91
N LEU A 91 1.04 8.81 -24.67
CA LEU A 91 0.21 9.98 -24.38
C LEU A 91 1.00 11.29 -24.33
N GLY A 92 2.33 11.23 -24.54
CA GLY A 92 3.20 12.42 -24.49
C GLY A 92 3.48 12.91 -23.07
N PHE A 93 3.33 12.05 -22.06
CA PHE A 93 3.66 12.36 -20.67
C PHE A 93 4.99 11.74 -20.25
N ASP A 94 5.72 12.45 -19.40
CA ASP A 94 6.93 11.96 -18.76
C ASP A 94 6.56 10.97 -17.64
N TYR A 95 7.26 9.84 -17.59
CA TYR A 95 7.03 8.82 -16.57
C TYR A 95 8.01 9.01 -15.41
N GLU A 96 7.54 9.60 -14.31
CA GLU A 96 8.39 10.01 -13.18
C GLU A 96 9.09 8.86 -12.44
N LEU A 97 8.64 7.62 -12.63
CA LEU A 97 9.24 6.42 -12.02
C LEU A 97 10.12 5.62 -13.00
N GLU A 98 10.56 6.22 -14.12
CA GLU A 98 11.32 5.52 -15.16
C GLU A 98 12.61 4.87 -14.65
N ASP A 99 13.28 5.46 -13.66
CA ASP A 99 14.53 4.94 -13.08
C ASP A 99 14.33 4.06 -11.86
N VAL A 100 13.10 3.93 -11.33
CA VAL A 100 12.81 3.14 -10.13
C VAL A 100 12.82 1.66 -10.48
N MET A 101 13.63 0.86 -9.78
CA MET A 101 13.69 -0.59 -9.97
C MET A 101 12.65 -1.30 -9.07
N PRO A 102 12.19 -2.51 -9.41
CA PRO A 102 11.39 -3.32 -8.50
C PRO A 102 12.10 -3.55 -7.16
N PRO A 103 11.36 -3.65 -6.03
CA PRO A 103 11.95 -3.96 -4.74
C PRO A 103 12.61 -5.36 -4.75
N THR A 104 13.65 -5.53 -3.95
CA THR A 104 14.30 -6.83 -3.77
C THR A 104 13.43 -7.77 -2.95
N ARG A 105 13.63 -9.07 -3.09
CA ARG A 105 12.95 -10.06 -2.24
C ARG A 105 13.26 -9.84 -0.75
N GLU A 106 14.49 -9.46 -0.43
CA GLU A 106 14.91 -9.14 0.94
C GLU A 106 14.12 -7.96 1.52
N SER A 107 13.93 -6.88 0.75
CA SER A 107 13.10 -5.75 1.14
C SER A 107 11.64 -6.18 1.40
N LEU A 108 11.07 -7.04 0.55
CA LEU A 108 9.71 -7.55 0.75
C LEU A 108 9.59 -8.44 2.00
N GLU A 109 10.55 -9.33 2.26
CA GLU A 109 10.58 -10.14 3.49
C GLU A 109 10.72 -9.25 4.74
N HIS A 110 11.52 -8.19 4.67
CA HIS A 110 11.68 -7.23 5.76
C HIS A 110 10.38 -6.47 6.07
N ILE A 111 9.73 -5.88 5.05
CA ILE A 111 8.44 -5.21 5.19
C ILE A 111 7.37 -6.17 5.72
N LYS A 112 7.36 -7.41 5.21
CA LYS A 112 6.50 -8.48 5.70
C LYS A 112 6.69 -8.72 7.20
N SER A 113 7.93 -8.88 7.65
CA SER A 113 8.28 -9.09 9.06
C SER A 113 7.74 -7.97 9.96
N ILE A 114 7.89 -6.71 9.52
CA ILE A 114 7.36 -5.55 10.26
C ILE A 114 5.84 -5.66 10.43
N LEU A 115 5.11 -5.87 9.33
CA LEU A 115 3.64 -5.89 9.35
C LEU A 115 3.06 -7.13 10.06
N GLU A 116 3.74 -8.28 9.99
CA GLU A 116 3.40 -9.46 10.79
C GLU A 116 3.57 -9.18 12.29
N GLY A 117 4.51 -8.30 12.66
CA GLY A 117 4.68 -7.81 14.04
C GLY A 117 3.47 -7.07 14.62
N TYR A 118 2.55 -6.57 13.78
CA TYR A 118 1.29 -5.95 14.17
C TYR A 118 0.09 -6.92 14.15
N GLY A 119 0.34 -8.23 13.97
CA GLY A 119 -0.68 -9.28 14.07
C GLY A 119 -1.45 -9.59 12.77
N HIS A 120 -0.95 -9.13 11.62
CA HIS A 120 -1.57 -9.43 10.33
C HIS A 120 -0.89 -10.59 9.59
N THR A 121 -1.66 -11.36 8.82
CA THR A 121 -1.10 -12.30 7.84
C THR A 121 -0.66 -11.53 6.60
N VAL A 122 0.59 -11.66 6.17
CA VAL A 122 1.15 -10.89 5.05
C VAL A 122 1.64 -11.81 3.94
N LYS A 123 1.34 -11.49 2.68
CA LYS A 123 1.73 -12.28 1.49
C LYS A 123 2.26 -11.37 0.38
N PHE A 124 3.22 -11.88 -0.41
CA PHE A 124 3.76 -11.22 -1.59
C PHE A 124 4.32 -12.25 -2.59
#